data_AF-A0AA35JSB3-F1
#
_entry.id   AF-A0AA35JSB3-F1
#
_cell.length_a   1.000
_cell.length_b   1.000
_cell.length_c   1.000
_cell.angle_alpha   90.00
_cell.angle_beta   90.00
_cell.angle_gamma   90.00
#
_symmetry.space_group_name_H-M   'P 1'
#
loop_
_entity.id
_entity.type
_entity.pdbx_description
1 polymer ?
#
loop_
_entity_poly.entity_id
_entity_poly.type
_entity_poly.pdbx_seq_one_letter_code
_entity_poly.pdbx_strand_id
1 'polypeptide(L)'
;MFLAQAKLYIQGRARNFPDDRTKVHFLISLLKDQAAKWALPLLRQDSPCWQTIRGFAIVWRPRSATPRKGVKPTGRFGRLKQGKSTVAAYTTEFRLLAQDLTWNDSALRDQYLEGLSDEVLDQLATMERPTTLDTLIQRSLQIDDRLEDRRQARGRRHFQFTAPAFPAAPRSQLI
;
A
#
# COMPACT_ATOMS: atom_id res chain seq x y z
N MET A 1 4.20 -7.15 17.58
CA MET A 1 4.18 -7.60 19.00
C MET A 1 5.57 -7.77 19.66
N PHE A 2 6.67 -8.02 18.93
CA PHE A 2 8.02 -8.25 19.51
C PHE A 2 8.64 -7.05 20.28
N LEU A 3 8.63 -5.85 19.69
CA LEU A 3 9.28 -4.68 20.26
C LEU A 3 8.62 -4.19 21.56
N ALA A 4 7.30 -4.37 21.68
CA ALA A 4 6.57 -4.00 22.90
C ALA A 4 6.98 -4.87 24.09
N GLN A 5 7.15 -6.18 23.87
CA GLN A 5 7.55 -7.13 24.90
C GLN A 5 9.03 -6.97 25.30
N ALA A 6 9.92 -6.73 24.33
CA ALA A 6 11.32 -6.43 24.60
C ALA A 6 11.48 -5.10 25.37
N LYS A 7 10.69 -4.07 25.02
CA LYS A 7 10.69 -2.78 25.73
C LYS A 7 10.24 -2.93 27.18
N LEU A 8 9.16 -3.68 27.43
CA LEU A 8 8.68 -3.97 28.79
C LEU A 8 9.72 -4.72 29.63
N TYR A 9 10.43 -5.69 29.03
CA TYR A 9 11.45 -6.47 29.73
C TYR A 9 12.67 -5.61 30.13
N ILE A 10 13.14 -4.74 29.22
CA ILE A 10 14.24 -3.81 29.50
C ILE A 10 13.83 -2.79 30.57
N GLN A 11 12.60 -2.29 30.52
CA GLN A 11 12.08 -1.35 31.53
C GLN A 11 11.93 -2.00 32.90
N GLY A 12 11.44 -3.24 32.97
CA GLY A 12 11.30 -3.98 34.23
C GLY A 12 12.63 -4.40 34.88
N ARG A 13 13.74 -4.40 34.13
CA ARG A 13 15.09 -4.79 34.60
C ARG A 13 16.14 -3.75 34.26
N ALA A 14 15.81 -2.46 34.40
CA ALA A 14 16.67 -1.34 34.02
C ALA A 14 18.10 -1.40 34.61
N ARG A 15 18.28 -1.98 35.82
CA ARG A 15 19.59 -2.18 36.46
C ARG A 15 20.54 -3.10 35.68
N ASN A 16 20.02 -4.01 34.87
CA ASN A 16 20.81 -4.95 34.06
C ASN A 16 21.13 -4.38 32.66
N PHE A 17 20.65 -3.18 32.34
CA PHE A 17 20.81 -2.53 31.04
C PHE A 17 21.27 -1.07 31.19
N PRO A 18 22.45 -0.83 31.81
CA PRO A 18 22.90 0.52 32.15
C PRO A 18 23.21 1.37 30.91
N ASP A 19 23.58 0.73 29.80
CA ASP A 19 24.03 1.35 28.57
C ASP A 19 23.27 0.82 27.35
N ASP A 20 23.24 1.63 26.29
CA ASP A 20 22.50 1.31 25.06
C ASP A 20 23.09 0.10 24.33
N ARG A 21 24.38 -0.17 24.48
CA ARG A 21 25.04 -1.34 23.92
C ARG A 21 24.50 -2.62 24.55
N THR A 22 24.38 -2.71 25.87
CA THR A 22 23.78 -3.88 26.55
C THR A 22 22.33 -4.14 26.12
N LYS A 23 21.53 -3.08 25.89
CA LYS A 23 20.16 -3.20 25.35
C LYS A 23 20.15 -3.76 23.93
N VAL A 24 21.06 -3.28 23.08
CA VAL A 24 21.20 -3.72 21.69
C VAL A 24 21.68 -5.18 21.62
N HIS A 25 22.66 -5.59 22.42
CA HIS A 25 23.09 -6.99 22.51
C HIS A 25 21.97 -7.93 22.95
N PHE A 26 21.14 -7.52 23.90
CA PHE A 26 19.95 -8.30 24.28
C PHE A 26 18.92 -8.39 23.16
N LEU A 27 18.63 -7.29 22.47
CA LEU A 27 17.75 -7.29 21.30
C LEU A 27 18.28 -8.20 20.18
N ILE A 28 19.60 -8.24 19.97
CA ILE A 28 20.25 -9.14 19.01
C ILE A 28 20.16 -10.61 19.47
N SER A 29 20.32 -10.88 20.77
CA SER A 29 20.21 -12.24 21.33
C SER A 29 18.82 -12.85 21.17
N LEU A 30 17.80 -12.00 21.05
CA LEU A 30 16.42 -12.40 20.83
C LEU A 30 16.08 -12.61 19.34
N LEU A 31 17.02 -12.33 18.42
CA LEU A 31 16.83 -12.55 17.00
C LEU A 31 16.87 -14.04 16.68
N LYS A 32 15.79 -14.52 16.06
CA LYS A 32 15.70 -15.89 15.56
C LYS A 32 15.55 -15.89 14.04
N ASP A 33 15.89 -17.03 13.44
CA ASP A 33 15.63 -17.34 12.03
C ASP A 33 16.18 -16.29 11.05
N GLN A 34 15.32 -15.75 10.19
CA GLN A 34 15.69 -14.83 9.12
C GLN A 34 16.28 -13.51 9.64
N ALA A 35 15.90 -13.08 10.85
CA ALA A 35 16.44 -11.88 11.46
C ALA A 35 17.89 -12.07 11.94
N ALA A 36 18.25 -13.29 12.36
CA ALA A 36 19.62 -13.60 12.77
C ALA A 36 20.58 -13.64 11.57
N LYS A 37 20.12 -14.12 10.41
CA LYS A 37 20.97 -14.27 9.21
C LYS A 37 21.60 -12.97 8.71
N TRP A 38 20.89 -11.85 8.82
CA TRP A 38 21.43 -10.54 8.41
C TRP A 38 22.09 -9.79 9.57
N ALA A 39 21.74 -10.09 10.82
CA ALA A 39 22.36 -9.48 12.00
C ALA A 39 23.76 -10.07 12.29
N LEU A 40 23.97 -11.36 12.04
CA LEU A 40 25.23 -12.06 12.33
C LEU A 40 26.48 -11.48 11.62
N PRO A 41 26.46 -11.14 10.32
CA PRO A 41 27.61 -10.52 9.65
C PRO A 41 27.94 -9.13 10.21
N LEU A 42 26.91 -8.35 10.52
CA LEU A 42 27.05 -7.00 11.06
C LEU A 42 27.52 -7.01 12.52
N LEU A 43 27.14 -8.04 13.30
CA LEU A 43 27.67 -8.28 14.64
C LEU A 43 29.17 -8.60 14.60
N ARG A 44 29.61 -9.40 13.63
CA ARG A 44 31.04 -9.76 13.45
C ARG A 44 31.92 -8.57 13.03
N GLN A 45 31.32 -7.55 12.41
CA GLN A 45 32.03 -6.34 11.95
C GLN A 45 32.08 -5.24 13.02
N ASP A 46 31.52 -5.47 14.21
CA ASP A 46 31.46 -4.51 15.33
C ASP A 46 31.05 -3.09 14.90
N SER A 47 30.05 -3.03 14.01
CA SER A 47 29.63 -1.78 13.37
C SER A 47 29.18 -0.73 14.41
N PRO A 48 29.51 0.56 14.24
CA PRO A 48 29.13 1.62 15.18
C PRO A 48 27.61 1.74 15.40
N CYS A 49 26.81 1.23 14.46
CA CYS A 49 25.35 1.22 14.58
C CYS A 49 24.82 0.38 15.75
N TRP A 50 25.65 -0.49 16.34
CA TRP A 50 25.30 -1.31 17.51
C TRP A 50 25.53 -0.61 18.86
N GLN A 51 26.20 0.55 18.86
CA GLN A 51 26.51 1.28 20.08
C GLN A 51 25.35 2.15 20.58
N THR A 52 24.34 2.39 19.74
CA THR A 52 23.20 3.24 20.10
C THR A 52 21.90 2.62 19.62
N ILE A 53 20.86 2.67 20.48
CA ILE A 53 19.55 2.09 20.15
C ILE A 53 18.89 2.77 18.94
N ARG A 54 19.24 4.04 18.68
CA ARG A 54 18.84 4.80 17.47
C ARG A 54 19.51 4.26 16.21
N GLY A 55 20.81 3.98 16.26
CA GLY A 55 21.55 3.38 15.14
C GLY A 55 20.99 2.00 14.79
N PHE A 56 20.72 1.19 15.81
CA PHE A 56 20.04 -0.08 15.66
C PHE A 56 18.65 0.09 15.03
N ALA A 57 17.82 1.01 15.52
CA ALA A 57 16.46 1.21 15.00
C ALA A 57 16.44 1.64 13.51
N ILE A 58 17.40 2.47 13.08
CA ILE A 58 17.52 2.92 11.69
C ILE A 58 17.88 1.76 10.76
N VAL A 59 18.76 0.85 11.20
CA VAL A 59 19.16 -0.33 10.41
C VAL A 59 18.12 -1.44 10.49
N TRP A 60 17.46 -1.57 11.63
CA TRP A 60 16.46 -2.59 11.94
C TRP A 60 15.15 -2.36 11.17
N ARG A 61 14.58 -1.16 11.18
CA ARG A 61 13.24 -0.89 10.61
C ARG A 61 13.11 -1.29 9.14
N PRO A 62 14.06 -0.96 8.25
CA PRO A 62 14.01 -1.35 6.84
C PRO A 62 14.34 -2.82 6.59
N ARG A 63 15.12 -3.48 7.46
CA ARG A 63 15.60 -4.87 7.27
C ARG A 63 14.80 -5.93 8.03
N SER A 64 14.13 -5.57 9.12
CA SER A 64 13.13 -6.41 9.77
C SER A 64 11.85 -6.49 8.94
N ALA A 65 11.60 -5.45 8.14
CA ALA A 65 10.74 -5.55 6.97
C ALA A 65 11.49 -6.33 5.88
N THR A 66 11.72 -7.63 6.09
CA THR A 66 11.89 -8.58 4.99
C THR A 66 10.53 -9.15 4.66
N PRO A 67 10.03 -8.87 3.46
CA PRO A 67 8.81 -9.49 3.02
C PRO A 67 9.23 -10.71 2.27
N ARG A 68 8.57 -11.81 2.61
CA ARG A 68 8.65 -12.98 1.78
C ARG A 68 8.10 -12.58 0.41
N LYS A 69 9.01 -12.24 -0.52
CA LYS A 69 8.71 -12.38 -1.94
C LYS A 69 8.19 -13.81 -2.10
N GLY A 70 6.92 -13.95 -2.48
CA GLY A 70 6.32 -15.25 -2.80
C GLY A 70 5.33 -15.84 -1.80
N VAL A 71 4.94 -15.17 -0.70
CA VAL A 71 3.69 -15.57 -0.02
C VAL A 71 2.56 -14.99 -0.84
N LYS A 72 1.91 -15.85 -1.64
CA LYS A 72 0.68 -15.46 -2.32
C LYS A 72 -0.33 -14.98 -1.27
N PRO A 73 -1.07 -13.90 -1.53
CA PRO A 73 -2.02 -13.40 -0.57
C PRO A 73 -3.12 -14.46 -0.37
N THR A 74 -3.27 -14.96 0.86
CA THR A 74 -4.21 -16.04 1.17
C THR A 74 -5.57 -15.49 1.56
N GLY A 75 -6.64 -16.21 1.21
CA GLY A 75 -7.99 -15.87 1.63
C GLY A 75 -8.56 -14.63 0.94
N ARG A 76 -9.19 -13.75 1.72
CA ARG A 76 -9.96 -12.60 1.22
C ARG A 76 -9.08 -11.52 0.57
N PHE A 77 -7.86 -11.31 1.07
CA PHE A 77 -6.94 -10.31 0.52
C PHE A 77 -6.45 -10.67 -0.89
N GLY A 78 -6.19 -11.96 -1.16
CA GLY A 78 -5.73 -12.42 -2.47
C GLY A 78 -6.80 -12.38 -3.56
N ARG A 79 -8.07 -12.38 -3.15
CA ARG A 79 -9.22 -12.30 -4.07
C ARG A 79 -9.79 -10.89 -4.18
N LEU A 80 -9.18 -9.90 -3.52
CA LEU A 80 -9.64 -8.53 -3.55
C LEU A 80 -9.45 -7.97 -4.96
N LYS A 81 -10.55 -7.59 -5.59
CA LYS A 81 -10.59 -7.00 -6.93
C LYS A 81 -11.49 -5.77 -6.88
N GLN A 82 -11.12 -4.71 -7.60
CA GLN A 82 -11.92 -3.50 -7.76
C GLN A 82 -13.29 -3.84 -8.38
N GLY A 83 -13.30 -4.69 -9.40
CA GLY A 83 -14.53 -5.06 -10.10
C GLY A 83 -15.28 -3.83 -10.63
N LYS A 84 -16.55 -3.68 -10.26
CA LYS A 84 -17.39 -2.53 -10.64
C LYS A 84 -17.35 -1.37 -9.62
N SER A 85 -16.54 -1.49 -8.57
CA SER A 85 -16.43 -0.44 -7.54
C SER A 85 -15.46 0.66 -7.95
N THR A 86 -15.55 1.82 -7.28
CA THR A 86 -14.58 2.90 -7.45
C THR A 86 -13.22 2.51 -6.88
N VAL A 87 -12.16 3.11 -7.40
CA VAL A 87 -10.80 2.93 -6.86
C VAL A 87 -10.74 3.37 -5.40
N ALA A 88 -11.51 4.38 -5.00
CA ALA A 88 -11.59 4.83 -3.61
C ALA A 88 -12.16 3.75 -2.66
N ALA A 89 -13.25 3.09 -3.06
CA ALA A 89 -13.86 2.01 -2.28
C ALA A 89 -12.89 0.82 -2.17
N TYR A 90 -12.32 0.41 -3.31
CA TYR A 90 -11.31 -0.65 -3.38
C TYR A 90 -10.08 -0.34 -2.48
N THR A 91 -9.56 0.88 -2.55
CA THR A 91 -8.39 1.31 -1.75
C THR A 91 -8.66 1.23 -0.26
N THR A 92 -9.88 1.57 0.16
CA THR A 92 -10.28 1.52 1.58
C THR A 92 -10.27 0.07 2.08
N GLU A 93 -10.88 -0.85 1.35
CA GLU A 93 -10.88 -2.27 1.71
C GLU A 93 -9.47 -2.87 1.64
N PHE A 94 -8.68 -2.49 0.64
CA PHE A 94 -7.27 -2.91 0.52
C PHE A 94 -6.47 -2.50 1.76
N ARG A 95 -6.55 -1.22 2.17
CA ARG A 95 -5.83 -0.71 3.34
C ARG A 95 -6.29 -1.40 4.62
N LEU A 96 -7.60 -1.64 4.79
CA LEU A 96 -8.13 -2.36 5.94
C LEU A 96 -7.54 -3.76 6.05
N LEU A 97 -7.52 -4.52 4.95
CA LEU A 97 -6.96 -5.87 4.92
C LEU A 97 -5.42 -5.88 5.04
N ALA A 98 -4.76 -4.80 4.63
CA ALA A 98 -3.31 -4.67 4.71
C ALA A 98 -2.79 -4.30 6.11
N GLN A 99 -3.63 -3.79 7.03
CA GLN A 99 -3.20 -3.37 8.38
C GLN A 99 -2.57 -4.50 9.20
N ASP A 100 -3.06 -5.73 9.02
CA ASP A 100 -2.58 -6.90 9.76
C ASP A 100 -1.45 -7.66 9.03
N LEU A 101 -1.05 -7.19 7.84
CA LEU A 101 -0.03 -7.84 7.01
C LEU A 101 1.36 -7.28 7.29
N THR A 102 2.35 -8.17 7.31
CA THR A 102 3.79 -7.84 7.46
C THR A 102 4.50 -7.65 6.11
N TRP A 103 3.75 -7.30 5.06
CA TRP A 103 4.24 -7.19 3.68
C TRP A 103 5.02 -5.89 3.44
N ASN A 104 5.96 -5.86 2.48
CA ASN A 104 6.56 -4.58 2.04
C ASN A 104 5.61 -3.90 1.10
N ASP A 105 5.87 -2.60 0.99
CA ASP A 105 5.49 -1.77 -0.13
C ASP A 105 5.57 -2.46 -1.50
N SER A 106 6.64 -3.21 -1.84
CA SER A 106 6.72 -3.92 -3.14
C SER A 106 5.60 -4.96 -3.31
N ALA A 107 5.42 -5.86 -2.34
CA ALA A 107 4.41 -6.91 -2.41
C ALA A 107 2.99 -6.32 -2.32
N LEU A 108 2.80 -5.25 -1.55
CA LEU A 108 1.54 -4.52 -1.49
C LEU A 108 1.24 -3.84 -2.84
N ARG A 109 2.24 -3.23 -3.50
CA ARG A 109 2.07 -2.66 -4.84
C ARG A 109 1.68 -3.71 -5.87
N ASP A 110 2.38 -4.84 -5.89
CA ASP A 110 2.07 -5.93 -6.84
C ASP A 110 0.63 -6.45 -6.62
N GLN A 111 0.22 -6.64 -5.35
CA GLN A 111 -1.15 -7.06 -5.03
C GLN A 111 -2.20 -5.99 -5.36
N TYR A 112 -1.87 -4.71 -5.13
CA TYR A 112 -2.76 -3.60 -5.45
C TYR A 112 -3.00 -3.52 -6.96
N LEU A 113 -1.93 -3.63 -7.77
CA LEU A 113 -2.02 -3.67 -9.23
C LEU A 113 -2.84 -4.87 -9.71
N GLU A 114 -2.63 -6.06 -9.14
CA GLU A 114 -3.43 -7.24 -9.49
C GLU A 114 -4.92 -7.03 -9.20
N GLY A 115 -5.26 -6.20 -8.22
CA GLY A 115 -6.64 -5.92 -7.82
C GLY A 115 -7.37 -4.87 -8.67
N LEU A 116 -6.66 -4.00 -9.39
CA LEU A 116 -7.26 -2.89 -10.13
C LEU A 116 -8.01 -3.36 -11.39
N SER A 117 -8.92 -2.53 -11.88
CA SER A 117 -9.60 -2.73 -13.16
C SER A 117 -8.67 -2.47 -14.35
N ASP A 118 -8.91 -3.18 -15.46
CA ASP A 118 -8.11 -3.06 -16.69
C ASP A 118 -8.07 -1.62 -17.20
N GLU A 119 -9.18 -0.86 -17.11
CA GLU A 119 -9.23 0.53 -17.56
C GLU A 119 -8.28 1.45 -16.78
N VAL A 120 -8.10 1.20 -15.48
CA VAL A 120 -7.15 1.93 -14.63
C VAL A 120 -5.72 1.45 -14.89
N LEU A 121 -5.52 0.14 -15.07
CA LEU A 121 -4.21 -0.45 -15.38
C LEU A 121 -3.66 0.05 -16.72
N ASP A 122 -4.49 0.15 -17.75
CA ASP A 122 -4.11 0.68 -19.06
C ASP A 122 -3.62 2.12 -18.97
N GLN A 123 -4.31 2.97 -18.20
CA GLN A 123 -3.87 4.35 -17.96
C GLN A 123 -2.57 4.40 -17.16
N LEU A 124 -2.42 3.55 -16.13
CA LEU A 124 -1.17 3.46 -15.35
C LEU A 124 0.02 2.99 -16.19
N ALA A 125 -0.19 2.11 -17.18
CA ALA A 125 0.86 1.61 -18.06
C ALA A 125 1.49 2.71 -18.93
N THR A 126 0.77 3.82 -19.16
CA THR A 126 1.30 4.99 -19.90
C THR A 126 2.14 5.93 -19.02
N MET A 127 2.22 5.68 -17.72
CA MET A 127 2.92 6.53 -16.75
C MET A 127 4.20 5.87 -16.24
N GLU A 128 5.10 6.68 -15.68
CA GLU A 128 6.27 6.17 -14.99
C GLU A 128 5.88 5.26 -13.82
N ARG A 129 6.54 4.11 -13.64
CA ARG A 129 6.16 3.14 -12.60
C ARG A 129 6.30 3.72 -11.19
N PRO A 130 5.24 3.77 -10.38
CA PRO A 130 5.32 4.28 -9.01
C PRO A 130 6.26 3.45 -8.13
N THR A 131 7.12 4.13 -7.38
CA THR A 131 8.10 3.49 -6.48
C THR A 131 7.56 3.19 -5.08
N THR A 132 6.42 3.80 -4.71
CA THR A 132 5.74 3.60 -3.41
C THR A 132 4.26 3.27 -3.60
N LEU A 133 3.67 2.56 -2.62
CA LEU A 133 2.25 2.24 -2.61
C LEU A 133 1.38 3.49 -2.55
N ASP A 134 1.74 4.50 -1.75
CA ASP A 134 0.97 5.73 -1.66
C ASP A 134 0.94 6.50 -2.97
N THR A 135 2.06 6.59 -3.69
CA THR A 135 2.08 7.21 -5.02
C THR A 135 1.23 6.43 -6.02
N LEU A 136 1.26 5.10 -5.95
CA LEU A 136 0.40 4.25 -6.80
C LEU A 136 -1.09 4.49 -6.51
N ILE A 137 -1.49 4.53 -5.24
CA ILE A 137 -2.87 4.81 -4.82
C ILE A 137 -3.31 6.19 -5.30
N GLN A 138 -2.50 7.23 -5.08
CA GLN A 138 -2.84 8.59 -5.49
C GLN A 138 -3.07 8.70 -7.00
N ARG A 139 -2.22 8.08 -7.81
CA ARG A 139 -2.38 8.08 -9.27
C ARG A 139 -3.62 7.30 -9.71
N SER A 140 -3.88 6.16 -9.08
CA SER A 140 -5.07 5.35 -9.37
C SER A 140 -6.36 6.11 -9.09
N LEU A 141 -6.41 6.87 -7.98
CA LEU A 141 -7.55 7.74 -7.65
C LEU A 141 -7.74 8.86 -8.69
N GLN A 142 -6.66 9.54 -9.07
CA GLN A 142 -6.73 10.60 -10.09
C GLN A 142 -7.21 10.07 -11.46
N ILE A 143 -6.86 8.83 -11.80
CA ILE A 143 -7.36 8.17 -13.01
C ILE A 143 -8.85 7.89 -12.88
N ASP A 144 -9.30 7.34 -11.75
CA ASP A 144 -10.70 7.05 -11.49
C ASP A 144 -11.58 8.30 -11.60
N ASP A 145 -11.17 9.40 -10.95
CA ASP A 145 -11.86 10.70 -11.04
C ASP A 145 -12.01 11.17 -12.49
N ARG A 146 -10.92 11.10 -13.27
CA ARG A 146 -10.93 11.49 -14.70
C ARG A 146 -11.82 10.58 -15.54
N LEU A 147 -11.86 9.28 -15.26
CA LEU A 147 -12.72 8.34 -15.96
C LEU A 147 -14.19 8.59 -15.63
N GLU A 148 -14.50 8.88 -14.37
CA GLU A 148 -15.84 9.25 -13.93
C GLU A 148 -16.32 10.55 -14.59
N ASP A 149 -15.48 11.59 -14.62
CA ASP A 149 -15.77 12.85 -15.32
C ASP A 149 -16.11 12.62 -16.80
N ARG A 150 -15.33 11.76 -17.49
CA ARG A 150 -15.59 11.41 -18.90
C ARG A 150 -16.91 10.65 -19.06
N ARG A 151 -17.25 9.73 -18.15
CA ARG A 151 -18.52 8.99 -18.17
C ARG A 151 -19.70 9.94 -17.98
N GLN A 152 -19.62 10.86 -17.02
CA GLN A 152 -20.65 11.87 -16.79
C GLN A 152 -20.81 12.82 -17.99
N ALA A 153 -19.71 13.27 -18.60
CA ALA A 153 -19.75 14.14 -19.78
C ALA A 153 -20.39 13.45 -21.00
N ARG A 154 -20.11 12.15 -21.22
CA ARG A 154 -20.74 11.35 -22.28
C ARG A 154 -22.23 11.14 -22.03
N GLY A 155 -22.63 10.86 -20.78
CA GLY A 155 -24.04 10.77 -20.39
C GLY A 155 -24.79 12.06 -20.70
N ARG A 156 -24.27 13.22 -20.28
CA ARG A 156 -24.86 14.54 -20.55
C ARG A 156 -25.05 14.81 -22.05
N ARG A 157 -24.05 14.49 -22.88
CA ARG A 157 -24.17 14.64 -24.35
C ARG A 157 -25.25 13.72 -24.92
N HIS A 158 -25.33 12.48 -24.45
CA HIS A 158 -26.35 11.53 -24.95
C HIS A 158 -27.79 12.00 -24.65
N PHE A 159 -28.02 12.61 -23.48
CA PHE A 159 -29.31 13.24 -23.15
C PHE A 159 -29.64 14.47 -24.00
N GLN A 160 -28.63 15.23 -24.45
CA GLN A 160 -28.85 16.39 -25.33
C GLN A 160 -29.23 15.99 -26.75
N PHE A 161 -28.75 14.85 -27.25
CA PHE A 161 -29.07 14.36 -28.61
C PHE A 161 -30.38 13.58 -28.70
N THR A 162 -30.99 13.18 -27.59
CA THR A 162 -32.28 12.46 -27.56
C THR A 162 -33.48 13.36 -27.23
N ALA A 163 -33.30 14.69 -27.19
CA ALA A 163 -34.43 15.62 -27.11
C ALA A 163 -35.41 15.36 -28.27
N PRO A 164 -36.72 15.15 -28.01
CA PRO A 164 -37.67 14.84 -29.07
C PRO A 164 -37.77 16.01 -30.04
N ALA A 165 -37.67 15.73 -31.33
CA ALA A 165 -37.99 16.70 -32.37
C ALA A 165 -39.44 17.17 -32.16
N PHE A 166 -39.62 18.44 -31.78
CA PHE A 166 -40.94 19.04 -31.73
C PHE A 166 -41.58 18.91 -33.13
N PRO A 167 -42.81 18.35 -33.26
CA PRO A 167 -43.47 18.29 -34.55
C PRO A 167 -43.75 19.73 -35.01
N ALA A 168 -43.29 20.04 -36.22
CA ALA A 168 -43.53 21.33 -36.86
C ALA A 168 -45.03 21.61 -36.93
N ALA A 169 -45.46 22.75 -36.40
CA ALA A 169 -46.85 23.18 -36.47
C ALA A 169 -47.32 23.29 -37.93
N PRO A 170 -48.54 22.85 -38.26
CA PRO A 170 -49.04 22.91 -39.62
C PRO A 170 -49.21 24.37 -40.04
N ARG A 171 -48.66 24.71 -41.21
CA ARG A 171 -48.90 25.98 -41.88
C ARG A 171 -50.37 26.06 -42.27
N SER A 172 -51.14 26.90 -41.58
CA SER A 172 -52.46 27.31 -42.04
C SER A 172 -52.33 28.05 -43.37
N GLN A 173 -52.67 27.37 -44.47
CA GLN A 173 -53.15 28.02 -45.69
C GLN A 173 -54.67 28.02 -45.64
N LEU A 174 -55.29 29.17 -45.93
CA LEU A 174 -56.61 29.39 -46.54
C LEU A 174 -56.84 30.92 -46.45
N ILE A 175 -56.66 31.64 -47.56
CA ILE A 175 -57.68 32.06 -48.56
C ILE A 175 -58.78 32.90 -47.91
#